data_AF-X1H996-F1
#
_entry.id   AF-X1H996-F1
#
_cell.length_a   1.000
_cell.length_b   1.000
_cell.length_c   1.000
_cell.angle_alpha   90.00
_cell.angle_beta   90.00
_cell.angle_gamma   90.00
#
_symmetry.space_group_name_H-M   'P 1'
#
loop_
_entity.id
_entity.type
_entity.pdbx_description
1 polymer ?
#
loop_
_entity_poly.entity_id
_entity_poly.type
_entity_poly.pdbx_seq_one_letter_code
_entity_poly.pdbx_strand_id
1 'polypeptide(L)'
;LIDNQEVIPRKVSHALLEPKVTIPGDKDLVVIRVKCLGQKDGKDAEVILDLIDYFDEHTGFTAMERTTGWDASIVAIMMAQGKIQKGAIPIELAMPGDYFVEELAKRGIKVTVKIV
;
A
#
# COMPACT_ATOMS: atom_id res chain seq x y z
N LEU A 1 13.41 13.52 32.30
CA LEU A 1 14.52 14.49 32.32
C LEU A 1 15.81 13.73 32.05
N ILE A 2 16.74 14.30 31.27
CA ILE A 2 18.15 13.87 31.19
C ILE A 2 18.95 15.09 31.61
N ASP A 3 19.79 14.98 32.64
CA ASP A 3 20.54 16.11 33.23
C ASP A 3 19.66 17.34 33.50
N ASN A 4 18.50 17.12 34.12
CA ASN A 4 17.47 18.15 34.42
C ASN A 4 16.85 18.85 33.19
N GLN A 5 17.09 18.37 31.98
CA GLN A 5 16.44 18.85 30.76
C GLN A 5 15.23 18.01 30.39
N GLU A 6 14.13 18.66 30.02
CA GLU A 6 12.98 17.98 29.40
C GLU A 6 13.36 17.50 28.01
N VAL A 7 13.09 16.23 27.75
CA VAL A 7 13.34 15.59 26.47
C VAL A 7 12.05 14.94 25.98
N ILE A 8 11.82 14.98 24.68
CA ILE A 8 10.76 14.21 24.02
C ILE A 8 11.44 12.99 23.41
N PRO A 9 11.34 11.79 24.03
CA PRO A 9 12.09 10.61 23.59
C PRO A 9 11.95 10.32 22.10
N ARG A 10 10.74 10.48 21.54
CA ARG A 10 10.50 10.32 20.10
C ARG A 10 11.38 11.23 19.23
N LYS A 11 11.53 12.51 19.59
CA LYS A 11 12.36 13.45 18.83
C LYS A 11 13.84 13.08 18.91
N VAL A 12 14.30 12.64 20.09
CA VAL A 12 15.68 12.18 20.29
C VAL A 12 15.93 10.95 19.41
N SER A 13 15.02 9.97 19.42
CA SER A 13 15.14 8.78 18.56
C SER A 13 15.20 9.14 17.07
N HIS A 14 14.32 10.03 16.59
CA HIS A 14 14.34 10.46 15.19
C HIS A 14 15.69 11.11 14.84
N ALA A 15 16.14 12.09 15.63
CA ALA A 15 17.37 12.81 15.38
C ALA A 15 18.63 11.91 15.34
N LEU A 16 18.64 10.82 16.11
CA LEU A 16 19.78 9.90 16.18
C LEU A 16 19.69 8.75 15.18
N LEU A 17 18.47 8.28 14.85
CA LEU A 17 18.25 7.11 14.02
C LEU A 17 18.13 7.47 12.54
N GLU A 18 17.38 8.53 12.20
CA GLU A 18 17.05 8.92 10.83
C GLU A 18 18.31 9.03 9.93
N PRO A 19 19.39 9.73 10.32
CA PRO A 19 20.59 9.83 9.47
C PRO A 19 21.31 8.50 9.25
N LYS A 20 21.03 7.47 10.06
CA LYS A 20 21.64 6.14 9.95
C LYS A 20 20.82 5.15 9.14
N VAL A 21 19.55 5.46 8.89
CA VAL A 21 18.62 4.59 8.15
C VAL A 21 18.11 5.23 6.86
N THR A 22 18.37 6.52 6.64
CA THR A 22 18.13 7.18 5.35
C THR A 22 19.26 6.89 4.38
N ILE A 23 18.95 6.18 3.31
CA ILE A 23 19.88 5.82 2.24
C ILE A 23 19.52 6.67 1.00
N PRO A 24 20.37 7.62 0.57
CA PRO A 24 20.09 8.42 -0.62
C PRO A 24 20.04 7.57 -1.90
N GLY A 25 18.98 7.73 -2.69
CA GLY A 25 18.80 7.01 -3.95
C GLY A 25 18.48 5.51 -3.76
N ASP A 26 18.00 5.13 -2.58
CA ASP A 26 17.65 3.74 -2.29
C ASP A 26 16.49 3.27 -3.17
N LYS A 27 16.65 2.05 -3.69
CA LYS A 27 15.67 1.39 -4.54
C LYS A 27 14.87 0.46 -3.67
N ASP A 28 13.66 0.88 -3.32
CA ASP A 28 12.80 0.18 -2.40
C ASP A 28 11.98 -0.94 -3.07
N LEU A 29 11.28 -1.68 -2.22
CA LEU A 29 10.42 -2.80 -2.56
C LEU A 29 9.20 -2.78 -1.65
N VAL A 30 8.03 -3.04 -2.22
CA VAL A 30 6.79 -3.29 -1.48
C VAL A 30 6.38 -4.73 -1.68
N VAL A 31 6.15 -5.44 -0.56
CA VAL A 31 5.59 -6.80 -0.55
C VAL A 31 4.33 -6.80 0.30
N ILE A 32 3.21 -7.15 -0.33
CA ILE A 32 1.93 -7.33 0.36
C ILE A 32 1.47 -8.77 0.10
N ARG A 33 1.19 -9.49 1.18
CA ARG A 33 0.56 -10.81 1.14
C ARG A 33 -0.72 -10.80 1.96
N VAL A 34 -1.83 -11.16 1.32
CA VAL A 34 -3.11 -11.40 1.99
C VAL A 34 -3.38 -12.90 1.96
N LYS A 35 -3.55 -13.50 3.14
CA LYS A 35 -3.93 -14.91 3.28
C LYS A 35 -5.36 -14.98 3.81
N CYS A 36 -6.27 -15.48 2.98
CA CYS A 36 -7.67 -15.69 3.30
C CYS A 36 -7.89 -17.16 3.64
N LEU A 37 -8.39 -17.44 4.84
CA LEU A 37 -8.77 -18.77 5.29
C LEU A 37 -10.27 -18.82 5.51
N GLY A 38 -10.92 -19.90 5.08
CA GLY A 38 -12.35 -20.06 5.30
C GLY A 38 -12.84 -21.43 4.89
N GLN A 39 -14.15 -21.55 4.69
CA GLN A 39 -14.78 -22.76 4.17
C GLN A 39 -15.53 -22.46 2.88
N LYS A 40 -15.41 -23.36 1.92
CA LYS A 40 -16.16 -23.36 0.67
C LYS A 40 -16.73 -24.75 0.45
N ASP A 41 -18.05 -24.82 0.22
CA ASP A 41 -18.76 -26.08 0.02
C ASP A 41 -18.52 -27.12 1.14
N GLY A 42 -18.43 -26.63 2.39
CA GLY A 42 -18.21 -27.46 3.59
C GLY A 42 -16.78 -27.99 3.77
N LYS A 43 -15.82 -27.53 2.96
CA LYS A 43 -14.40 -27.88 3.07
C LYS A 43 -13.56 -26.65 3.39
N ASP A 44 -12.49 -26.84 4.14
CA ASP A 44 -11.50 -25.79 4.36
C ASP A 44 -10.92 -25.34 3.01
N ALA A 45 -10.79 -24.03 2.85
CA ALA A 45 -10.32 -23.39 1.63
C ALA A 45 -9.36 -22.25 1.99
N GLU A 46 -8.34 -22.07 1.15
CA GLU A 46 -7.37 -21.00 1.32
C GLU A 46 -7.18 -20.23 0.00
N VAL A 47 -7.03 -18.91 0.11
CA VAL A 47 -6.65 -18.04 -1.00
C VAL A 47 -5.51 -17.15 -0.56
N ILE A 48 -4.45 -17.08 -1.36
CA ILE A 48 -3.31 -16.18 -1.15
C ILE A 48 -3.31 -15.16 -2.28
N LEU A 49 -3.22 -13.88 -1.91
CA LEU A 49 -2.98 -12.78 -2.84
C LEU A 49 -1.61 -12.19 -2.54
N ASP A 50 -0.78 -12.04 -3.58
CA ASP A 50 0.54 -11.40 -3.48
C ASP A 50 0.64 -10.21 -4.43
N LEU A 51 1.11 -9.08 -3.91
CA LEU A 51 1.55 -7.92 -4.67
C LEU A 51 3.01 -7.67 -4.32
N ILE A 52 3.86 -7.66 -5.34
CA ILE A 52 5.28 -7.30 -5.22
C ILE A 52 5.56 -6.21 -6.24
N ASP A 53 5.94 -5.02 -5.76
CA ASP A 53 6.33 -3.88 -6.61
C ASP A 53 7.74 -3.43 -6.23
N TYR A 54 8.50 -3.03 -7.25
CA TYR A 54 9.90 -2.61 -7.11
C TYR A 54 10.03 -1.16 -7.57
N PHE A 55 11.11 -0.50 -7.13
CA PHE A 55 11.56 0.75 -7.72
C PHE A 55 11.53 0.69 -9.26
N ASP A 56 11.00 1.76 -9.88
CA ASP A 56 10.82 1.86 -11.32
C ASP A 56 11.90 2.74 -11.95
N GLU A 57 12.87 2.11 -12.62
CA GLU A 57 13.97 2.79 -13.31
C GLU A 57 13.50 3.74 -14.41
N HIS A 58 12.32 3.50 -15.00
CA HIS A 58 11.84 4.32 -16.11
C HIS A 58 11.29 5.66 -15.64
N THR A 59 10.51 5.65 -14.57
CA THR A 59 9.86 6.84 -14.01
C THR A 59 10.68 7.49 -12.89
N GLY A 60 11.59 6.74 -12.28
CA GLY A 60 12.33 7.15 -11.08
C GLY A 60 11.51 7.04 -9.79
N PHE A 61 10.28 6.53 -9.84
CA PHE A 61 9.44 6.38 -8.65
C PHE A 61 9.82 5.14 -7.85
N THR A 62 9.81 5.31 -6.54
CA THR A 62 9.88 4.23 -5.55
C THR A 62 8.64 3.33 -5.63
N ALA A 63 8.79 2.07 -5.22
CA ALA A 63 7.69 1.13 -5.03
C ALA A 63 6.64 1.72 -4.06
N MET A 64 7.08 2.39 -3.00
CA MET A 64 6.20 3.08 -2.05
C MET A 64 5.41 4.22 -2.71
N GLU A 65 6.05 5.08 -3.51
CA GLU A 65 5.36 6.16 -4.24
C GLU A 65 4.35 5.59 -5.23
N ARG A 66 4.71 4.54 -5.97
CA ARG A 66 3.81 3.88 -6.92
C ARG A 66 2.60 3.27 -6.22
N THR A 67 2.82 2.47 -5.20
CA THR A 67 1.74 1.76 -4.48
C THR A 67 0.85 2.68 -3.64
N THR A 68 1.32 3.89 -3.29
CA THR A 68 0.52 4.91 -2.59
C THR A 68 -0.15 5.88 -3.56
N GLY A 69 0.61 6.41 -4.51
CA GLY A 69 0.17 7.45 -5.43
C GLY A 69 -0.81 6.92 -6.47
N TRP A 70 -0.59 5.71 -7.00
CA TRP A 70 -1.52 5.12 -7.96
C TRP A 70 -2.85 4.76 -7.33
N ASP A 71 -2.86 4.19 -6.12
CA ASP A 71 -4.06 3.95 -5.34
C ASP A 71 -4.89 5.24 -5.18
N ALA A 72 -4.27 6.29 -4.64
CA ALA A 72 -4.93 7.60 -4.48
C ALA A 72 -5.45 8.17 -5.81
N SER A 73 -4.69 8.01 -6.91
CA SER A 73 -5.11 8.50 -8.23
C SER A 73 -6.35 7.80 -8.76
N ILE A 74 -6.48 6.48 -8.53
CA ILE A 74 -7.62 5.67 -9.00
C ILE A 74 -8.89 6.18 -8.31
N VAL A 75 -8.84 6.33 -6.99
CA VAL A 75 -9.96 6.84 -6.20
C VAL A 75 -10.32 8.26 -6.63
N ALA A 76 -9.33 9.15 -6.78
CA ALA A 76 -9.57 10.53 -7.19
C ALA A 76 -10.23 10.63 -8.58
N ILE A 77 -9.81 9.80 -9.54
CA ILE A 77 -10.42 9.74 -10.89
C ILE A 77 -11.88 9.27 -10.78
N MET A 78 -12.14 8.23 -9.98
CA MET A 78 -13.50 7.71 -9.77
C MET A 78 -14.43 8.74 -9.08
N MET A 79 -13.91 9.51 -8.13
CA MET A 79 -14.60 10.65 -7.51
C MET A 79 -14.94 11.71 -8.56
N ALA A 80 -13.97 12.11 -9.38
CA ALA A 80 -14.15 13.13 -10.40
C ALA A 80 -15.18 12.70 -11.47
N GLN A 81 -15.24 11.41 -11.79
CA GLN A 81 -16.23 10.83 -12.70
C GLN A 81 -17.62 10.65 -12.07
N GLY A 82 -17.78 10.93 -10.76
CA GLY A 82 -19.04 10.71 -10.05
C GLY A 82 -19.42 9.23 -9.90
N LYS A 83 -18.45 8.32 -10.01
CA LYS A 83 -18.66 6.87 -9.94
C LYS A 83 -18.65 6.31 -8.51
N ILE A 84 -18.21 7.09 -7.53
CA ILE A 84 -18.27 6.73 -6.12
C ILE A 84 -19.12 7.73 -5.34
N GLN A 85 -19.75 7.26 -4.27
CA GLN A 85 -20.64 8.08 -3.45
C GLN A 85 -19.88 9.21 -2.74
N LYS A 86 -20.51 10.38 -2.64
CA LYS A 86 -19.97 11.53 -1.89
C LYS A 86 -20.06 11.28 -0.39
N GLY A 87 -18.98 11.58 0.34
CA GLY A 87 -18.92 11.49 1.80
C GLY A 87 -17.59 10.93 2.30
N ALA A 88 -17.46 10.79 3.62
CA ALA A 88 -16.33 10.09 4.24
C ALA A 88 -16.64 8.59 4.30
N ILE A 89 -16.36 7.89 3.20
CA ILE A 89 -16.68 6.47 3.01
C ILE A 89 -15.38 5.68 2.89
N PRO A 90 -15.20 4.57 3.63
CA PRO A 90 -14.07 3.68 3.45
C PRO A 90 -13.99 3.15 2.01
N ILE A 91 -12.77 3.05 1.46
CA ILE A 91 -12.54 2.70 0.06
C ILE A 91 -13.15 1.35 -0.32
N GLU A 92 -13.10 0.37 0.59
CA GLU A 92 -13.62 -0.98 0.43
C GLU A 92 -15.15 -1.02 0.33
N LEU A 93 -15.84 0.04 0.76
CA LEU A 93 -17.29 0.22 0.58
C LEU A 93 -17.61 1.15 -0.60
N ALA A 94 -16.68 2.03 -0.96
CA ALA A 94 -16.87 3.00 -2.04
C ALA A 94 -16.68 2.38 -3.43
N MET A 95 -15.90 1.30 -3.56
CA MET A 95 -15.52 0.73 -4.84
C MET A 95 -15.39 -0.80 -4.78
N PRO A 96 -15.85 -1.53 -5.82
CA PRO A 96 -15.60 -2.97 -5.93
C PRO A 96 -14.10 -3.29 -5.99
N GLY A 97 -13.66 -4.27 -5.20
CA GLY A 97 -12.24 -4.63 -5.09
C GLY A 97 -11.65 -5.20 -6.39
N ASP A 98 -12.43 -5.96 -7.15
CA ASP A 98 -12.04 -6.47 -8.47
C ASP A 98 -11.74 -5.34 -9.46
N TYR A 99 -12.62 -4.35 -9.55
CA TYR A 99 -12.41 -3.16 -10.36
C TYR A 99 -11.15 -2.39 -9.96
N PHE A 100 -10.90 -2.26 -8.65
CA PHE A 100 -9.70 -1.60 -8.15
C PHE A 100 -8.42 -2.35 -8.57
N VAL A 101 -8.39 -3.68 -8.46
CA VAL A 101 -7.26 -4.50 -8.91
C VAL A 101 -7.04 -4.38 -10.42
N GLU A 102 -8.11 -4.29 -11.21
CA GLU A 102 -8.01 -4.04 -12.66
C GLU A 102 -7.37 -2.67 -12.96
N GLU A 103 -7.73 -1.63 -12.22
CA GLU A 103 -7.14 -0.29 -12.36
C GLU A 103 -5.67 -0.24 -11.94
N LEU A 104 -5.27 -0.99 -10.92
CA LEU A 104 -3.86 -1.18 -10.55
C LEU A 104 -3.06 -1.85 -11.67
N ALA A 105 -3.63 -2.88 -12.31
CA ALA A 105 -2.98 -3.59 -13.40
C ALA A 105 -2.68 -2.68 -14.61
N LYS A 106 -3.57 -1.73 -14.92
CA LYS A 106 -3.35 -0.70 -15.96
C LYS A 106 -2.16 0.22 -15.67
N ARG A 107 -1.76 0.33 -14.40
CA ARG A 107 -0.60 1.12 -13.92
C ARG A 107 0.63 0.25 -13.66
N GLY A 108 0.61 -1.00 -14.10
CA GLY A 108 1.73 -1.92 -13.99
C GLY A 108 1.88 -2.59 -12.62
N ILE A 109 0.95 -2.36 -11.68
CA ILE A 109 0.95 -3.03 -10.37
C ILE A 109 0.11 -4.30 -10.48
N LYS A 110 0.75 -5.46 -10.30
CA LYS A 110 0.11 -6.78 -10.47
C LYS A 110 -0.16 -7.43 -9.13
N VAL A 111 -1.41 -7.84 -8.93
CA VAL A 111 -1.82 -8.73 -7.85
C VAL A 111 -1.93 -10.14 -8.41
N THR A 112 -1.20 -11.08 -7.83
CA THR A 112 -1.30 -12.50 -8.15
C THR A 112 -2.23 -13.18 -7.16
N VAL A 113 -3.02 -14.15 -7.63
CA VAL A 113 -4.00 -14.87 -6.81
C VAL A 113 -3.73 -16.36 -6.93
N LYS A 114 -3.60 -17.05 -5.80
CA LYS A 114 -3.44 -18.50 -5.71
C LYS A 114 -4.55 -19.07 -4.83
N ILE A 115 -5.34 -19.98 -5.39
CA ILE A 115 -6.32 -20.77 -4.65
C ILE A 115 -5.62 -22.06 -4.20
N VAL A 116 -5.73 -22.38 -2.91
CA VAL A 116 -5.07 -23.52 -2.25
C VAL A 116 -6.14 -24.48 -1.74
#